data_AF-A0A6L9SDH3-F1
#
_entry.id   AF-A0A6L9SDH3-F1
#
_cell.length_a   1.000
_cell.length_b   1.000
_cell.length_c   1.000
_cell.angle_alpha   90.00
_cell.angle_beta   90.00
_cell.angle_gamma   90.00
#
_symmetry.space_group_name_H-M   'P 1'
#
loop_
_entity.id
_entity.type
_entity.pdbx_description
1 polymer ?
#
loop_
_entity_poly.entity_id
_entity_poly.type
_entity_poly.pdbx_seq_one_letter_code
_entity_poly.pdbx_strand_id
1 'polypeptide(L)'
;MVAYAHDSSPRSPHLSVRVLAHQTAIAQLDVREGSETVVPMDTWDGYTASRERILDAARERGVRNLVSIAGDLHRSVASELRPDYDDDASPNVGTEFVGTSISSGRDGMDHDETGRILLAENPHIKYHNFQRGYVRCEVTPQQWTADYRVADKVTEPDGTVSTRARLVVEDGDPTIHTT
;
A
#
# COMPACT_ATOMS: atom_id res chain seq x y z
N MET A 1 6.35 -9.38 -6.99
CA MET A 1 5.74 -8.07 -7.30
C MET A 1 6.28 -7.61 -8.64
N VAL A 2 5.41 -7.23 -9.58
CA VAL A 2 5.82 -6.48 -10.77
C VAL A 2 5.01 -5.20 -10.78
N ALA A 3 5.63 -4.09 -10.36
CA ALA A 3 5.07 -2.76 -10.50
C ALA A 3 5.63 -2.15 -11.77
N TYR A 4 4.75 -1.75 -12.69
CA TYR A 4 5.13 -1.00 -13.89
C TYR A 4 4.75 0.46 -13.67
N ALA A 5 5.75 1.35 -13.74
CA ALA A 5 5.55 2.78 -13.83
C ALA A 5 5.94 3.22 -15.25
N HIS A 6 5.05 3.91 -15.95
CA HIS A 6 5.29 4.44 -17.29
C HIS A 6 5.18 5.98 -17.25
N ASP A 7 6.27 6.68 -17.57
CA ASP A 7 6.29 8.15 -17.72
C ASP A 7 6.13 8.50 -19.22
N SER A 8 5.12 9.31 -19.54
CA SER A 8 4.78 9.69 -20.92
C SER A 8 4.92 11.19 -21.22
N SER A 9 5.55 12.00 -20.35
CA SER A 9 5.52 13.48 -20.50
C SER A 9 6.83 14.15 -20.99
N PRO A 10 6.76 15.19 -21.84
CA PRO A 10 7.90 16.04 -22.16
C PRO A 10 8.19 17.04 -21.01
N ARG A 11 9.45 17.09 -20.57
CA ARG A 11 9.95 17.82 -19.37
C ARG A 11 9.27 19.18 -19.13
N SER A 12 8.43 19.23 -18.10
CA SER A 12 7.83 20.41 -17.45
C SER A 12 7.92 20.20 -15.91
N PRO A 13 7.72 21.22 -15.03
CA PRO A 13 8.31 21.26 -13.70
C PRO A 13 7.95 20.00 -12.91
N HIS A 14 8.99 19.23 -12.58
CA HIS A 14 8.87 17.84 -12.20
C HIS A 14 8.04 17.67 -10.93
N LEU A 15 7.00 16.85 -10.99
CA LEU A 15 6.49 16.15 -9.83
C LEU A 15 7.65 15.33 -9.24
N SER A 16 8.04 15.64 -8.01
CA SER A 16 9.10 14.91 -7.31
C SER A 16 8.49 13.79 -6.47
N VAL A 17 7.96 12.74 -7.09
CA VAL A 17 7.65 11.50 -6.36
C VAL A 17 8.96 10.84 -5.91
N ARG A 18 9.01 10.40 -4.66
CA ARG A 18 10.05 9.55 -4.10
C ARG A 18 9.45 8.18 -3.85
N VAL A 19 9.91 7.19 -4.61
CA VAL A 19 9.41 5.81 -4.50
C VAL A 19 10.38 4.98 -3.67
N LEU A 20 9.86 4.29 -2.66
CA LEU A 20 10.51 3.18 -1.98
C LEU A 20 9.93 1.88 -2.53
N ALA A 21 10.65 1.22 -3.42
CA ALA A 21 10.26 -0.10 -3.92
C ALA A 21 11.02 -1.18 -3.14
N HIS A 22 10.30 -1.99 -2.37
CA HIS A 22 10.90 -2.96 -1.45
C HIS A 22 9.96 -4.15 -1.21
N GLN A 23 10.26 -4.99 -0.21
CA GLN A 23 9.70 -6.34 -0.09
C GLN A 23 8.44 -6.41 0.78
N THR A 24 8.49 -5.88 2.00
CA THR A 24 7.48 -6.09 3.05
C THR A 24 6.77 -4.80 3.43
N ALA A 25 5.57 -4.85 4.01
CA ALA A 25 4.80 -3.64 4.33
C ALA A 25 5.50 -2.77 5.41
N ILE A 26 5.43 -1.44 5.24
CA ILE A 26 5.87 -0.44 6.22
C ILE A 26 4.78 -0.16 7.23
N ALA A 27 3.54 -0.02 6.77
CA ALA A 27 2.40 0.34 7.62
C ALA A 27 2.22 -0.66 8.76
N GLN A 28 1.72 -0.19 9.91
CA GLN A 28 1.34 -1.09 10.99
C GLN A 28 0.20 -1.99 10.55
N LEU A 29 0.32 -3.29 10.84
CA LEU A 29 -0.65 -4.31 10.49
C LEU A 29 -1.13 -5.02 11.76
N ASP A 30 -1.98 -4.38 12.55
CA ASP A 30 -2.63 -5.06 13.66
C ASP A 30 -3.60 -6.13 13.12
N VAL A 31 -3.31 -7.39 13.42
CA VAL A 31 -4.03 -8.56 12.92
C VAL A 31 -4.94 -9.19 13.97
N ARG A 32 -5.18 -8.52 15.10
CA ARG A 32 -6.03 -9.02 16.18
C ARG A 32 -7.06 -7.98 16.61
N GLU A 33 -8.29 -8.42 16.82
CA GLU A 33 -9.33 -7.56 17.39
C GLU A 33 -9.06 -7.28 18.87
N GLY A 34 -9.34 -6.05 19.30
CA GLY A 34 -9.32 -5.64 20.71
C GLY A 34 -8.16 -4.71 21.07
N SER A 35 -7.87 -4.60 22.37
CA SER A 35 -6.93 -3.58 22.88
C SER A 35 -5.45 -3.98 22.80
N GLU A 36 -5.14 -5.22 22.42
CA GLU A 36 -3.76 -5.70 22.32
C GLU A 36 -3.33 -5.63 20.85
N THR A 37 -2.35 -4.79 20.56
CA THR A 37 -1.75 -4.70 19.23
C THR A 37 -0.91 -5.94 18.94
N VAL A 38 -1.30 -6.74 17.95
CA VAL A 38 -0.53 -7.90 17.52
C VAL A 38 -0.18 -7.80 16.04
N VAL A 39 1.11 -7.86 15.77
CA VAL A 39 1.67 -7.54 14.47
C VAL A 39 2.56 -8.66 13.91
N PRO A 40 2.69 -8.78 12.58
CA PRO A 40 3.61 -9.73 11.95
C PRO A 40 5.07 -9.25 12.04
N MET A 41 5.89 -10.01 12.76
CA MET A 41 7.31 -9.68 13.03
C MET A 41 8.25 -9.68 11.82
N ASP A 42 7.84 -10.27 10.69
CA ASP A 42 8.63 -10.31 9.45
C ASP A 42 8.41 -9.09 8.55
N THR A 43 7.51 -8.18 8.95
CA THR A 43 7.29 -6.88 8.29
C THR A 43 8.03 -5.78 9.04
N TRP A 44 7.88 -4.51 8.62
CA TRP A 44 8.46 -3.38 9.36
C TRP A 44 7.89 -3.21 10.77
N ASP A 45 6.78 -3.87 11.11
CA ASP A 45 6.30 -3.95 12.50
C ASP A 45 7.30 -4.64 13.45
N GLY A 46 8.14 -5.55 12.94
CA GLY A 46 9.25 -6.11 13.72
C GLY A 46 10.44 -5.15 13.91
N TYR A 47 10.40 -3.99 13.24
CA TYR A 47 11.51 -3.05 13.10
C TYR A 47 11.04 -1.59 13.23
N THR A 48 10.19 -1.29 14.22
CA THR A 48 9.56 0.03 14.41
C THR A 48 10.57 1.19 14.46
N ALA A 49 11.69 1.03 15.19
CA ALA A 49 12.76 2.03 15.24
C ALA A 49 13.48 2.28 13.90
N SER A 50 13.36 1.37 12.92
CA SER A 50 13.80 1.58 11.54
C SER A 50 12.74 2.30 10.72
N ARG A 51 11.46 1.93 10.89
CA ARG A 51 10.30 2.61 10.29
C ARG A 51 10.29 4.10 10.63
N GLU A 52 10.29 4.41 11.92
CA GLU A 52 10.31 5.78 12.45
C GLU A 52 11.44 6.59 11.82
N ARG A 53 12.67 6.07 11.89
CA ARG A 53 13.86 6.78 11.38
C ARG A 53 13.79 7.12 9.89
N ILE A 54 13.23 6.24 9.07
CA ILE A 54 13.11 6.48 7.62
C ILE A 54 11.97 7.46 7.32
N LEU A 55 10.81 7.28 7.96
CA LEU A 55 9.65 8.13 7.73
C LEU A 55 9.84 9.54 8.31
N ASP A 56 10.45 9.66 9.49
CA ASP A 56 10.85 10.94 10.07
C ASP A 56 11.90 11.65 9.22
N ALA A 57 12.91 10.94 8.73
CA ALA A 57 13.91 11.55 7.85
C ALA A 57 13.29 12.07 6.55
N ALA A 58 12.28 11.39 6.00
CA ALA A 58 11.54 11.87 4.83
C ALA A 58 10.75 13.15 5.17
N ARG A 59 10.06 13.17 6.32
CA ARG A 59 9.33 14.33 6.83
C ARG A 59 10.25 15.53 7.04
N GLU A 60 11.36 15.36 7.77
CA GLU A 60 12.33 16.41 8.09
C GLU A 60 12.98 17.01 6.85
N ARG A 61 13.15 16.21 5.79
CA ARG A 61 13.71 16.65 4.51
C ARG A 61 12.66 17.27 3.58
N GLY A 62 11.41 17.37 4.02
CA GLY A 62 10.31 17.92 3.21
C GLY A 62 10.04 17.10 1.95
N VAL A 63 10.14 15.76 2.03
CA VAL A 63 9.76 14.89 0.92
C VAL A 63 8.25 15.04 0.69
N ARG A 64 7.89 15.69 -0.42
CA ARG A 64 6.50 16.04 -0.74
C ARG A 64 5.62 14.83 -1.03
N ASN A 65 6.09 13.90 -1.87
CA ASN A 65 5.31 12.77 -2.39
C ASN A 65 6.05 11.45 -2.16
N LEU A 66 6.00 10.91 -0.93
CA LEU A 66 6.59 9.62 -0.60
C LEU A 66 5.60 8.48 -0.90
N VAL A 67 6.00 7.55 -1.76
CA VAL A 67 5.21 6.36 -2.10
C VAL A 67 6.01 5.09 -1.84
N SER A 68 5.47 4.19 -1.03
CA SER A 68 5.99 2.83 -0.81
C SER A 68 5.27 1.85 -1.73
N ILE A 69 6.02 0.93 -2.35
CA ILE A 69 5.48 -0.19 -3.12
C ILE A 69 6.13 -1.47 -2.57
N ALA A 70 5.29 -2.38 -2.08
CA ALA A 70 5.71 -3.61 -1.43
C ALA A 70 4.85 -4.81 -1.84
N GLY A 71 5.20 -6.01 -1.38
CA GLY A 71 4.44 -7.24 -1.60
C GLY A 71 4.45 -8.13 -0.37
N ASP A 72 4.86 -9.40 -0.57
CA ASP A 72 5.03 -10.44 0.46
C ASP A 72 3.74 -10.93 1.17
N LEU A 73 2.84 -10.03 1.59
CA LEU A 73 1.64 -10.39 2.36
C LEU A 73 0.64 -11.33 1.66
N HIS A 74 0.82 -11.57 0.35
CA HIS A 74 -0.10 -12.30 -0.52
C HIS A 74 -1.54 -11.77 -0.51
N ARG A 75 -1.70 -10.49 -0.16
CA ARG A 75 -2.94 -9.73 -0.16
C ARG A 75 -2.65 -8.30 -0.58
N SER A 76 -3.64 -7.66 -1.17
CA SER A 76 -3.58 -6.25 -1.51
C SER A 76 -3.90 -5.42 -0.27
N VAL A 77 -3.08 -4.44 0.06
CA VAL A 77 -3.31 -3.45 1.12
C VAL A 77 -2.92 -2.07 0.60
N ALA A 78 -3.69 -1.04 0.93
CA ALA A 78 -3.27 0.34 0.72
C ALA A 78 -3.37 1.11 2.03
N SER A 79 -2.32 1.85 2.38
CA SER A 79 -2.19 2.48 3.70
C SER A 79 -1.62 3.89 3.61
N GLU A 80 -2.07 4.77 4.49
CA GLU A 80 -1.43 6.05 4.76
C GLU A 80 -0.29 5.83 5.77
N LEU A 81 0.92 6.32 5.47
CA LEU A 81 2.11 6.04 6.28
C LEU A 81 2.32 7.10 7.34
N ARG A 82 2.53 6.66 8.58
CA ARG A 82 2.90 7.50 9.73
C ARG A 82 4.21 7.00 10.35
N PRO A 83 5.10 7.90 10.82
CA PRO A 83 6.29 7.49 11.57
C PRO A 83 5.92 6.72 12.85
N ASP A 84 4.96 7.26 13.60
CA ASP A 84 4.41 6.69 14.84
C ASP A 84 2.90 6.46 14.67
N TYR A 85 2.40 5.27 15.02
CA TYR A 85 0.98 4.90 14.95
C TYR A 85 0.29 4.95 16.33
N ASP A 86 1.06 5.08 17.41
CA ASP A 86 0.53 5.22 18.77
C ASP A 86 0.27 6.70 19.14
N ASP A 87 0.80 7.63 18.34
CA ASP A 87 0.56 9.07 18.45
C ASP A 87 -0.49 9.55 17.43
N ASP A 88 -1.68 9.90 17.91
CA ASP A 88 -2.76 10.46 17.09
C ASP A 88 -2.38 11.75 16.36
N ALA A 89 -1.40 12.51 16.88
CA ALA A 89 -0.88 13.73 16.26
C ALA A 89 0.18 13.46 15.18
N SER A 90 0.65 12.22 15.05
CA SER A 90 1.62 11.80 14.03
C SER A 90 1.03 11.99 12.63
N PRO A 91 1.65 12.82 11.77
CA PRO A 91 1.10 13.12 10.47
C PRO A 91 1.25 11.95 9.50
N ASN A 92 0.34 11.86 8.54
CA ASN A 92 0.58 11.07 7.33
C ASN A 92 1.75 11.71 6.56
N VAL A 93 2.78 10.94 6.24
CA VAL A 93 4.00 11.41 5.54
C VAL A 93 4.18 10.76 4.16
N GLY A 94 3.32 9.82 3.80
CA GLY A 94 3.36 9.14 2.52
C GLY A 94 2.24 8.11 2.40
N THR A 95 2.28 7.34 1.32
CA THR A 95 1.29 6.31 1.01
C THR A 95 1.98 5.00 0.66
N GLU A 96 1.39 3.87 1.03
CA GLU A 96 1.87 2.54 0.69
C GLU A 96 0.86 1.76 -0.12
N PHE A 97 1.33 1.14 -1.20
CA PHE A 97 0.56 0.20 -2.03
C PHE A 97 1.22 -1.17 -1.97
N VAL A 98 0.72 -2.03 -1.10
CA VAL A 98 1.12 -3.44 -1.05
C VAL A 98 0.35 -4.22 -2.09
N GLY A 99 1.08 -4.81 -3.04
CA GLY A 99 0.51 -5.70 -4.04
C GLY A 99 0.28 -7.11 -3.50
N THR A 100 -0.81 -7.73 -3.94
CA THR A 100 -1.03 -9.17 -3.75
C THR A 100 0.02 -10.02 -4.47
N SER A 101 -0.04 -11.33 -4.25
CA SER A 101 0.74 -12.32 -5.00
C SER A 101 0.18 -12.54 -6.41
N ILE A 102 1.06 -12.99 -7.31
CA ILE A 102 0.62 -13.45 -8.65
C ILE A 102 -0.21 -14.73 -8.53
N SER A 103 0.15 -15.66 -7.65
CA SER A 103 -0.56 -16.95 -7.50
C SER A 103 -0.50 -17.60 -6.11
N SER A 104 0.41 -17.18 -5.22
CA SER A 104 0.51 -17.72 -3.86
C SER A 104 -0.81 -17.52 -3.08
N GLY A 105 -1.34 -18.57 -2.46
CA GLY A 105 -2.59 -18.50 -1.69
C GLY A 105 -3.87 -18.88 -2.48
N ARG A 106 -3.75 -19.52 -3.65
CA ARG A 106 -4.88 -19.99 -4.49
C ARG A 106 -5.76 -18.83 -4.97
N ASP A 107 -7.01 -19.08 -5.35
CA ASP A 107 -7.91 -18.08 -5.97
C ASP A 107 -8.20 -16.87 -5.08
N GLY A 108 -8.28 -17.09 -3.77
CA GLY A 108 -8.56 -16.03 -2.81
C GLY A 108 -10.02 -15.61 -2.78
N MET A 109 -10.28 -14.43 -2.23
CA MET A 109 -11.61 -13.82 -2.14
C MET A 109 -11.48 -12.33 -1.89
N ASP A 110 -12.60 -11.60 -1.89
CA ASP A 110 -12.55 -10.15 -1.71
C ASP A 110 -12.01 -9.76 -0.32
N HIS A 111 -12.72 -10.13 0.75
CA HIS A 111 -12.25 -10.00 2.12
C HIS A 111 -12.35 -11.33 2.85
N ASP A 112 -11.22 -11.83 3.33
CA ASP A 112 -11.15 -12.87 4.35
C ASP A 112 -11.32 -12.26 5.76
N GLU A 113 -11.29 -13.09 6.80
CA GLU A 113 -11.42 -12.64 8.19
C GLU A 113 -10.29 -11.67 8.57
N THR A 114 -9.03 -12.03 8.30
CA THR A 114 -7.87 -11.17 8.53
C THR A 114 -8.01 -9.81 7.83
N GLY A 115 -8.53 -9.77 6.60
CA GLY A 115 -8.77 -8.53 5.88
C GLY A 115 -9.81 -7.62 6.52
N ARG A 116 -10.83 -8.19 7.17
CA ARG A 116 -11.82 -7.41 7.93
C ARG A 116 -11.20 -6.82 9.19
N ILE A 117 -10.40 -7.61 9.90
CA ILE A 117 -9.68 -7.16 11.10
C ILE A 117 -8.71 -6.04 10.75
N LEU A 118 -7.90 -6.21 9.69
CA LEU A 118 -6.97 -5.18 9.23
C LEU A 118 -7.69 -3.84 8.98
N LEU A 119 -8.84 -3.85 8.30
CA LEU A 119 -9.61 -2.64 8.04
C LEU A 119 -10.25 -2.03 9.30
N ALA A 120 -10.61 -2.85 10.28
CA ALA A 120 -11.27 -2.40 11.50
C ALA A 120 -10.29 -1.82 12.52
N GLU A 121 -9.14 -2.48 12.72
CA GLU A 121 -8.17 -2.16 13.76
C GLU A 121 -7.10 -1.16 13.31
N ASN A 122 -6.99 -0.89 12.01
CA ASN A 122 -5.96 -0.01 11.46
C ASN A 122 -6.59 1.11 10.63
N PRO A 123 -6.96 2.25 11.24
CA PRO A 123 -7.65 3.35 10.54
C PRO A 123 -6.86 3.94 9.35
N HIS A 124 -5.54 3.77 9.32
CA HIS A 124 -4.68 4.16 8.21
C HIS A 124 -4.76 3.23 7.00
N ILE A 125 -5.24 2.00 7.15
CA ILE A 125 -5.49 1.07 6.04
C ILE A 125 -6.80 1.46 5.35
N LYS A 126 -6.71 1.86 4.07
CA LYS A 126 -7.85 2.35 3.29
C LYS A 126 -8.40 1.33 2.30
N TYR A 127 -7.67 0.24 2.07
CA TYR A 127 -8.09 -0.81 1.15
C TYR A 127 -7.49 -2.17 1.52
N HIS A 128 -8.27 -3.22 1.28
CA HIS A 128 -7.84 -4.61 1.35
C HIS A 128 -8.48 -5.43 0.22
N ASN A 129 -7.75 -6.39 -0.34
CA ASN A 129 -8.33 -7.47 -1.14
C ASN A 129 -7.47 -8.75 -1.09
N PHE A 130 -8.10 -9.93 -0.99
CA PHE A 130 -7.40 -11.21 -0.89
C PHE A 130 -7.47 -12.07 -2.17
N GLN A 131 -7.72 -11.49 -3.34
CA GLN A 131 -7.53 -12.16 -4.63
C GLN A 131 -6.09 -11.99 -5.13
N ARG A 132 -5.74 -12.75 -6.17
CA ARG A 132 -4.41 -12.72 -6.81
C ARG A 132 -4.37 -11.71 -7.95
N GLY A 133 -3.18 -11.24 -8.30
CA GLY A 133 -3.00 -10.28 -9.38
C GLY A 133 -1.82 -9.35 -9.18
N TYR A 134 -1.98 -8.08 -9.52
CA TYR A 134 -0.92 -7.07 -9.49
C TYR A 134 -1.49 -5.66 -9.33
N VAL A 135 -0.62 -4.68 -9.05
CA VAL A 135 -0.98 -3.26 -9.01
C VAL A 135 -0.42 -2.58 -10.26
N ARG A 136 -1.27 -1.84 -10.97
CA ARG A 136 -0.85 -0.98 -12.08
C ARG A 136 -0.86 0.47 -11.61
N CYS A 137 0.28 1.15 -11.73
CA CYS A 137 0.41 2.53 -11.30
C CYS A 137 0.51 3.47 -12.51
N GLU A 138 -0.33 4.51 -12.52
CA GLU A 138 -0.23 5.63 -13.44
C GLU A 138 0.20 6.87 -12.65
N VAL A 139 1.24 7.56 -13.13
CA VAL A 139 1.86 8.68 -12.42
C VAL A 139 1.85 9.89 -13.32
N THR A 140 1.18 10.94 -12.87
CA THR A 140 1.08 12.24 -13.55
C THR A 140 1.57 13.34 -12.62
N PRO A 141 1.89 14.55 -13.12
CA PRO A 141 2.31 15.63 -12.25
C PRO A 141 1.27 16.10 -11.22
N GLN A 142 0.01 15.67 -11.34
CA GLN A 142 -1.09 16.05 -10.46
C GLN A 142 -1.45 14.95 -9.47
N GLN A 143 -1.22 13.68 -9.81
CA GLN A 143 -1.66 12.55 -9.00
C GLN A 143 -0.91 11.25 -9.32
N TRP A 144 -0.90 10.37 -8.32
CA TRP A 144 -0.62 8.95 -8.44
C TRP A 144 -1.92 8.16 -8.45
N THR A 145 -2.08 7.23 -9.38
CA THR A 145 -3.24 6.33 -9.44
C THR A 145 -2.78 4.88 -9.36
N ALA A 146 -3.34 4.10 -8.43
CA ALA A 146 -3.08 2.68 -8.26
C ALA A 146 -4.34 1.86 -8.58
N ASP A 147 -4.30 1.12 -9.68
CA ASP A 147 -5.33 0.15 -10.05
C ASP A 147 -4.96 -1.23 -9.50
N TYR A 148 -5.74 -1.75 -8.56
CA TYR A 148 -5.61 -3.12 -8.06
C TYR A 148 -6.26 -4.08 -9.05
N ARG A 149 -5.43 -4.76 -9.83
CA ARG A 149 -5.84 -5.68 -10.90
C ARG A 149 -5.88 -7.09 -10.32
N VAL A 150 -7.06 -7.70 -10.29
CA VAL A 150 -7.26 -9.03 -9.70
C VAL A 150 -7.76 -10.04 -10.72
N ALA A 151 -7.31 -11.28 -10.59
CA ALA A 151 -7.87 -12.42 -11.29
C ALA A 151 -9.00 -13.06 -10.46
N ASP A 152 -10.05 -13.52 -11.13
CA ASP A 152 -11.12 -14.30 -10.51
C ASP A 152 -10.66 -15.70 -10.06
N LYS A 153 -9.73 -16.31 -10.81
CA LYS A 153 -9.08 -17.58 -10.48
C LYS A 153 -7.64 -17.64 -10.98
N VAL A 154 -6.84 -18.44 -10.28
CA VAL A 154 -5.46 -18.79 -10.66
C VAL A 154 -5.17 -20.29 -10.53
N THR A 155 -6.10 -21.06 -9.95
CA THR A 155 -5.97 -22.53 -9.83
C THR A 155 -6.21 -23.26 -11.15
N GLU A 156 -6.80 -22.58 -12.12
CA GLU A 156 -7.02 -23.03 -13.49
C GLU A 156 -6.52 -21.97 -14.49
N PRO A 157 -6.16 -22.36 -15.72
CA PRO A 157 -5.92 -21.41 -16.81
C PRO A 157 -7.14 -20.51 -17.10
N ASP A 158 -6.88 -19.45 -17.87
CA ASP A 158 -7.90 -18.55 -18.44
C ASP A 158 -8.73 -17.75 -17.42
N GLY A 159 -8.14 -17.45 -16.26
CA GLY A 159 -8.69 -16.49 -15.30
C GLY A 159 -8.84 -15.08 -15.91
N THR A 160 -9.93 -14.39 -15.57
CA THR A 160 -10.23 -13.05 -16.05
C THR A 160 -9.66 -12.00 -15.11
N VAL A 161 -8.87 -11.06 -15.64
CA VAL A 161 -8.30 -9.94 -14.87
C VAL A 161 -9.18 -8.69 -15.00
N SER A 162 -9.62 -8.15 -13.87
CA SER A 162 -10.41 -6.91 -13.78
C SER A 162 -9.78 -5.91 -12.79
N THR A 163 -10.18 -4.63 -12.85
CA THR A 163 -9.80 -3.66 -11.80
C THR A 163 -10.78 -3.83 -10.66
N ARG A 164 -10.29 -4.27 -9.50
CA ARG A 164 -11.12 -4.40 -8.30
C ARG A 164 -11.32 -3.07 -7.60
N ALA A 165 -10.28 -2.25 -7.56
CA ALA A 165 -10.30 -0.91 -6.97
C ALA A 165 -9.32 0.00 -7.72
N ARG A 166 -9.67 1.29 -7.77
CA ARG A 166 -8.80 2.37 -8.21
C ARG A 166 -8.63 3.35 -7.06
N LEU A 167 -7.39 3.57 -6.66
CA LEU A 167 -7.03 4.49 -5.59
C LEU A 167 -6.21 5.65 -6.17
N VAL A 168 -6.47 6.86 -5.69
CA VAL A 168 -5.82 8.09 -6.14
C VAL A 168 -5.21 8.82 -4.95
N VAL A 169 -4.01 9.37 -5.16
CA VAL A 169 -3.29 10.23 -4.22
C VAL A 169 -2.88 11.48 -5.00
N GLU A 170 -3.28 12.66 -4.53
CA GLU A 170 -3.02 13.93 -5.19
C GLU A 170 -1.61 14.47 -4.87
N ASP A 171 -1.07 15.36 -5.71
CA ASP A 171 0.24 15.98 -5.45
C ASP A 171 0.25 16.76 -4.12
N GLY A 172 1.15 16.36 -3.22
CA GLY A 172 1.35 16.99 -1.92
C GLY A 172 0.35 16.60 -0.85
N ASP A 173 -0.57 15.68 -1.13
CA ASP A 173 -1.52 15.13 -0.16
C ASP A 173 -1.36 13.60 -0.08
N PRO A 174 -0.84 13.04 1.03
CA PRO A 174 -0.66 11.59 1.17
C PRO A 174 -1.96 10.81 1.42
N THR A 175 -3.13 11.46 1.47
CA THR A 175 -4.43 10.81 1.66
C THR A 175 -4.84 9.97 0.45
N ILE A 176 -5.40 8.78 0.73
CA ILE A 176 -5.92 7.89 -0.30
C ILE A 176 -7.40 8.17 -0.55
N HIS A 177 -7.74 8.40 -1.82
CA HIS A 177 -9.12 8.51 -2.29
C HIS A 177 -9.52 7.29 -3.13
N THR A 178 -10.73 6.75 -2.89
CA THR A 178 -11.33 5.72 -3.74
C THR A 178 -12.21 6.38 -4.80
N THR A 179 -12.08 5.96 -6.06
CA THR A 179 -12.85 6.49 -7.20
C THR A 179 -13.70 5.42 -7.85
#